data_AF-A0A853CC96-F1
#
_entry.id   AF-A0A853CC96-F1
#
_cell.length_a   1.000
_cell.length_b   1.000
_cell.length_c   1.000
_cell.angle_alpha   90.00
_cell.angle_beta   90.00
_cell.angle_gamma   90.00
#
_symmetry.space_group_name_H-M   'P 1'
#
loop_
_entity.id
_entity.type
_entity.pdbx_description
1 polymer ?
#
loop_
_entity_poly.entity_id
_entity_poly.type
_entity_poly.pdbx_seq_one_letter_code
_entity_poly.pdbx_strand_id
1 'polypeptide(L)'
;MTDSPAPTASRQRSPLLPVYRVVLALFLLAGAVQIFLAGFGVWGHDFQAHRVLGFTMAGIALVVFVLALVSRAGRRDVVLALVLVLLTGGAQSLLADAGGSGAFWGGLHALDGLVILGIAGFLHGAAIRRGRAAA
;
A
#
# COMPACT_ATOMS: atom_id res chain seq x y z
N MET A 1 -38.69 37.78 -9.47
CA MET A 1 -37.85 36.65 -9.91
C MET A 1 -36.75 36.52 -8.87
N THR A 2 -36.94 35.64 -7.88
CA THR A 2 -36.07 35.51 -6.72
C THR A 2 -35.14 34.31 -6.94
N ASP A 3 -33.88 34.58 -7.26
CA ASP A 3 -32.83 33.56 -7.26
C ASP A 3 -32.60 33.10 -5.81
N SER A 4 -33.09 31.92 -5.48
CA SER A 4 -32.69 31.26 -4.24
C SER A 4 -31.30 30.65 -4.46
N PRO A 5 -30.29 30.98 -3.65
CA PRO A 5 -28.97 30.37 -3.78
C PRO A 5 -29.10 28.87 -3.54
N ALA A 6 -28.62 28.07 -4.51
CA ALA A 6 -28.60 26.63 -4.41
C ALA A 6 -27.85 26.19 -3.14
N PRO A 7 -28.36 25.22 -2.38
CA PRO A 7 -27.69 24.74 -1.18
C PRO A 7 -26.31 24.20 -1.56
N THR A 8 -25.26 24.87 -1.07
CA THR A 8 -23.89 24.38 -1.14
C THR A 8 -23.81 23.13 -0.28
N ALA A 9 -24.03 21.97 -0.90
CA ALA A 9 -23.92 20.69 -0.24
C ALA A 9 -22.53 20.61 0.40
N SER A 10 -22.49 20.73 1.72
CA SER A 10 -21.26 20.57 2.50
C SER A 10 -20.73 19.17 2.21
N ARG A 11 -19.61 19.06 1.51
CA ARG A 11 -18.97 17.78 1.20
C ARG A 11 -18.56 17.14 2.52
N GLN A 12 -19.42 16.26 3.04
CA GLN A 12 -19.23 15.60 4.33
C GLN A 12 -17.91 14.81 4.30
N ARG A 13 -16.98 15.14 5.22
CA ARG A 13 -15.67 14.49 5.28
C ARG A 13 -15.89 13.01 5.63
N SER A 14 -15.38 12.09 4.81
CA SER A 14 -15.47 10.65 5.11
C SER A 14 -14.63 10.34 6.37
N PRO A 15 -15.22 9.73 7.42
CA PRO A 15 -14.48 9.34 8.63
C PRO A 15 -13.42 8.27 8.37
N LEU A 16 -13.40 7.68 7.18
CA LEU A 16 -12.49 6.60 6.79
C LEU A 16 -11.14 7.12 6.24
N LEU A 17 -11.03 8.41 5.93
CA LEU A 17 -9.78 8.96 5.39
C LEU A 17 -8.61 8.92 6.40
N PRO A 18 -8.79 9.23 7.71
CA PRO A 18 -7.76 9.02 8.71
C PRO A 18 -7.34 7.55 8.83
N VAL A 19 -8.31 6.62 8.83
CA VAL A 19 -8.04 5.17 8.89
C VAL A 19 -7.20 4.73 7.69
N TYR A 20 -7.58 5.13 6.48
CA TYR A 20 -6.82 4.86 5.26
C TYR A 20 -5.37 5.35 5.34
N ARG A 21 -5.15 6.55 5.90
CA ARG A 21 -3.80 7.10 6.08
C ARG A 21 -2.98 6.30 7.08
N VAL A 22 -3.57 5.91 8.20
CA VAL A 22 -2.89 5.10 9.23
C VAL A 22 -2.52 3.72 8.67
N VAL A 23 -3.44 3.06 7.98
CA VAL A 23 -3.17 1.74 7.36
C VAL A 23 -2.03 1.83 6.35
N LEU A 24 -2.00 2.87 5.51
CA LEU A 24 -0.88 3.09 4.59
C LEU A 24 0.46 3.36 5.31
N ALA A 25 0.45 4.10 6.43
CA ALA A 25 1.65 4.34 7.22
C ALA A 25 2.16 3.04 7.85
N LEU A 26 1.26 2.21 8.39
CA LEU A 26 1.60 0.89 8.92
C LEU A 26 2.17 -0.02 7.83
N PHE A 27 1.60 0.01 6.62
CA PHE A 27 2.12 -0.73 5.48
C PHE A 27 3.56 -0.30 5.12
N LEU A 28 3.83 1.01 5.09
CA LEU A 28 5.17 1.54 4.83
C LEU A 28 6.17 1.14 5.91
N LEU A 29 5.78 1.22 7.18
CA LEU A 29 6.61 0.78 8.30
C LEU A 29 6.90 -0.72 8.21
N ALA A 30 5.88 -1.54 7.93
CA ALA A 30 6.03 -2.97 7.72
C ALA A 30 6.98 -3.27 6.54
N GLY A 31 6.91 -2.51 5.45
CA GLY A 31 7.83 -2.68 4.33
C GLY A 31 9.28 -2.27 4.65
N ALA A 32 9.50 -1.26 5.50
CA ALA A 32 10.84 -0.98 6.02
C ALA A 32 11.37 -2.14 6.87
N VAL A 33 10.52 -2.75 7.70
CA VAL A 33 10.85 -3.95 8.47
C VAL A 33 11.11 -5.14 7.54
N GLN A 34 10.38 -5.29 6.42
CA GLN A 34 10.65 -6.34 5.43
C GLN A 34 12.05 -6.25 4.85
N ILE A 35 12.53 -5.04 4.52
CA ILE A 35 13.89 -4.82 4.02
C ILE A 35 14.91 -5.24 5.09
N PHE A 36 14.70 -4.83 6.34
CA PHE A 36 15.55 -5.26 7.45
C PHE A 36 15.57 -6.78 7.61
N LEU A 37 14.41 -7.45 7.61
CA LEU A 37 14.31 -8.90 7.77
C LEU A 37 14.89 -9.68 6.58
N ALA A 38 14.77 -9.15 5.36
CA ALA A 38 15.41 -9.71 4.17
C ALA A 38 16.94 -9.68 4.31
N GLY A 39 17.48 -8.53 4.74
CA GLY A 39 18.89 -8.40 5.08
C GLY A 39 19.28 -9.35 6.22
N PHE A 40 18.50 -9.42 7.29
CA PHE A 40 18.77 -10.35 8.39
C PHE A 40 18.89 -11.80 7.91
N GLY A 41 18.01 -12.24 7.01
CA GLY A 41 18.07 -13.57 6.42
C GLY A 41 19.30 -13.82 5.55
N VAL A 42 19.70 -12.87 4.70
CA VAL A 42 20.89 -13.00 3.83
C VAL A 42 22.18 -13.17 4.65
N TRP A 43 22.21 -12.70 5.91
CA TRP A 43 23.37 -12.79 6.80
C TRP A 43 23.36 -14.07 7.66
N GLY A 44 22.60 -15.09 7.25
CA GLY A 44 22.64 -16.44 7.83
C GLY A 44 21.53 -16.73 8.83
N HIS A 45 20.57 -15.83 9.01
CA HIS A 45 19.37 -16.09 9.78
C HIS A 45 18.24 -16.65 8.90
N ASP A 46 17.21 -17.20 9.54
CA ASP A 46 16.05 -17.73 8.81
C ASP A 46 15.11 -16.61 8.32
N PHE A 47 14.51 -16.84 7.14
CA PHE A 47 13.57 -15.95 6.47
C PHE A 47 12.10 -16.13 6.92
N GLN A 48 11.77 -16.98 7.90
CA GLN A 48 10.36 -17.17 8.33
C GLN A 48 9.69 -15.86 8.73
N ALA A 49 10.35 -15.01 9.53
CA ALA A 49 9.79 -13.72 9.94
C ALA A 49 9.51 -12.81 8.73
N HIS A 50 10.44 -12.76 7.76
CA HIS A 50 10.27 -12.03 6.50
C HIS A 50 9.09 -12.57 5.68
N ARG A 51 8.92 -13.89 5.59
CA ARG A 51 7.79 -14.50 4.86
C ARG A 51 6.45 -14.21 5.53
N VAL A 52 6.36 -14.41 6.85
CA VAL A 52 5.13 -14.18 7.61
C VAL A 52 4.70 -12.72 7.51
N LEU A 53 5.63 -11.78 7.67
CA LEU A 53 5.32 -10.36 7.51
C LEU A 53 4.94 -10.02 6.07
N GLY A 54 5.58 -10.62 5.06
CA GLY A 54 5.20 -10.49 3.65
C GLY A 54 3.74 -10.89 3.37
N PHE A 55 3.32 -12.06 3.84
CA PHE A 55 1.90 -12.49 3.71
C PHE A 55 0.95 -11.58 4.49
N THR A 56 1.36 -11.12 5.67
CA THR A 56 0.57 -10.16 6.46
C THR A 56 0.38 -8.86 5.68
N MET A 57 1.43 -8.35 5.04
CA MET A 57 1.35 -7.16 4.20
C MET A 57 0.43 -7.35 2.99
N ALA A 58 0.38 -8.53 2.36
CA ALA A 58 -0.60 -8.80 1.30
C ALA A 58 -2.05 -8.64 1.81
N GLY A 59 -2.33 -9.09 3.03
CA GLY A 59 -3.61 -8.84 3.71
C GLY A 59 -3.87 -7.34 3.95
N ILE A 60 -2.86 -6.58 4.39
CA ILE A 60 -2.97 -5.13 4.58
C ILE A 60 -3.22 -4.41 3.24
N ALA A 61 -2.57 -4.83 2.14
CA ALA A 61 -2.82 -4.27 0.81
C ALA A 61 -4.29 -4.44 0.39
N LEU A 62 -4.90 -5.58 0.71
CA LEU A 62 -6.34 -5.80 0.47
C LEU A 62 -7.19 -4.82 1.27
N VAL A 63 -6.84 -4.59 2.55
CA VAL A 63 -7.52 -3.58 3.38
C VAL A 63 -7.38 -2.18 2.79
N VAL A 64 -6.18 -1.81 2.29
CA VAL A 64 -5.95 -0.52 1.59
C VAL A 64 -6.86 -0.40 0.38
N PHE A 65 -6.99 -1.46 -0.44
CA PHE A 65 -7.87 -1.47 -1.61
C PHE A 65 -9.34 -1.30 -1.22
N VAL A 66 -9.82 -2.04 -0.22
CA VAL A 66 -11.20 -1.89 0.29
C VAL A 66 -11.44 -0.47 0.79
N LEU A 67 -10.51 0.09 1.58
CA LEU A 67 -10.60 1.46 2.08
C LEU A 67 -10.61 2.49 0.93
N ALA A 68 -9.82 2.30 -0.13
CA ALA A 68 -9.83 3.18 -1.29
C ALA A 68 -11.18 3.18 -2.00
N LEU A 69 -11.84 2.01 -2.10
CA LEU A 69 -13.20 1.88 -2.65
C LEU A 69 -14.23 2.60 -1.76
N VAL A 70 -14.30 2.26 -0.46
CA VAL A 70 -15.35 2.79 0.43
C VAL A 70 -15.17 4.25 0.78
N SER A 71 -13.93 4.77 0.80
CA SER A 71 -13.65 6.19 0.99
C SER A 71 -13.81 7.02 -0.30
N ARG A 72 -14.08 6.37 -1.44
CA ARG A 72 -14.19 7.00 -2.77
C ARG A 72 -12.95 7.85 -3.08
N ALA A 73 -11.76 7.32 -2.82
CA ALA A 73 -10.48 8.02 -2.93
C ALA A 73 -10.14 8.53 -4.35
N GLY A 74 -10.87 8.04 -5.36
CA GLY A 74 -10.73 8.37 -6.77
C GLY A 74 -10.22 7.20 -7.60
N ARG A 75 -10.47 7.22 -8.92
CA ARG A 75 -10.13 6.10 -9.83
C ARG A 75 -8.65 5.71 -9.76
N ARG A 76 -7.74 6.70 -9.74
CA ARG A 76 -6.30 6.45 -9.68
C ARG A 76 -5.89 5.70 -8.42
N ASP A 77 -6.41 6.12 -7.26
CA ASP A 77 -6.06 5.53 -5.98
C ASP A 77 -6.58 4.10 -5.85
N VAL A 78 -7.80 3.84 -6.34
CA VAL A 78 -8.38 2.49 -6.41
C VAL A 78 -7.54 1.58 -7.30
N VAL A 79 -7.14 2.03 -8.49
CA VAL A 79 -6.29 1.26 -9.40
C VAL A 79 -4.92 0.97 -8.78
N LEU A 80 -4.28 1.98 -8.19
CA LEU A 80 -2.98 1.80 -7.54
C LEU A 80 -3.06 0.88 -6.32
N ALA A 81 -4.15 0.93 -5.54
CA ALA A 81 -4.36 0.00 -4.43
C ALA A 81 -4.61 -1.43 -4.92
N LEU A 82 -5.31 -1.61 -6.06
CA LEU A 82 -5.43 -2.92 -6.70
C LEU A 82 -4.06 -3.43 -7.18
N VAL A 83 -3.27 -2.58 -7.83
CA VAL A 83 -1.90 -2.92 -8.23
C VAL A 83 -1.08 -3.31 -7.00
N LEU A 84 -1.21 -2.58 -5.89
CA LEU A 84 -0.53 -2.92 -4.62
C LEU A 84 -0.89 -4.34 -4.14
N VAL A 85 -2.15 -4.75 -4.23
CA VAL A 85 -2.59 -6.13 -3.90
C VAL A 85 -1.92 -7.15 -4.82
N LEU A 86 -1.94 -6.91 -6.13
CA LEU A 86 -1.40 -7.84 -7.12
C LEU A 86 0.13 -8.00 -6.97
N LEU A 87 0.84 -6.91 -6.73
CA LEU A 87 2.29 -6.96 -6.53
C LEU A 87 2.64 -7.62 -5.19
N THR A 88 2.02 -7.18 -4.09
CA THR A 88 2.37 -7.67 -2.74
C THR A 88 1.97 -9.12 -2.51
N GLY A 89 0.83 -9.57 -3.04
CA GLY A 89 0.35 -10.95 -2.85
C GLY A 89 0.78 -11.91 -3.96
N GLY A 90 0.74 -11.46 -5.21
CA GLY A 90 1.02 -12.27 -6.39
C GLY A 90 2.48 -12.21 -6.81
N ALA A 91 2.91 -11.05 -7.32
CA ALA A 91 4.24 -10.90 -7.92
C ALA A 91 5.38 -11.20 -6.92
N GLN A 92 5.30 -10.70 -5.68
CA GLN A 92 6.26 -10.99 -4.62
C GLN A 92 6.44 -12.50 -4.41
N SER A 93 5.34 -13.24 -4.31
CA SER A 93 5.36 -14.70 -4.08
C SER A 93 5.98 -15.45 -5.26
N LEU A 94 5.59 -15.10 -6.48
CA LEU A 94 6.12 -15.71 -7.70
C LEU A 94 7.62 -15.42 -7.87
N LEU A 95 8.04 -14.18 -7.63
CA LEU A 95 9.44 -13.78 -7.74
C LEU A 95 10.30 -14.36 -6.61
N ALA A 96 9.74 -14.53 -5.41
CA ALA A 96 10.44 -15.18 -4.29
C ALA A 96 10.72 -16.66 -4.59
N ASP A 97 9.72 -17.38 -5.10
CA ASP A 97 9.88 -18.79 -5.51
C ASP A 97 10.88 -18.92 -6.66
N ALA A 98 10.73 -18.10 -7.71
CA ALA A 98 11.67 -18.03 -8.82
C ALA A 98 13.09 -17.64 -8.36
N GLY A 99 13.22 -16.86 -7.28
CA GLY A 99 14.49 -16.48 -6.66
C GLY A 99 15.37 -17.68 -6.27
N GLY A 100 14.76 -18.82 -5.94
CA GLY A 100 15.48 -20.07 -5.69
C GLY A 100 16.24 -20.60 -6.92
N SER A 101 15.84 -20.18 -8.13
CA SER A 101 16.50 -20.57 -9.38
C SER A 101 17.67 -19.67 -9.80
N GLY A 102 17.87 -18.52 -9.13
CA GLY A 102 19.03 -17.66 -9.40
C GLY A 102 18.88 -16.21 -8.95
N ALA A 103 20.03 -15.54 -8.83
CA ALA A 103 20.14 -14.18 -8.30
C ALA A 103 19.36 -13.11 -9.10
N PHE A 104 19.14 -13.32 -10.41
CA PHE A 104 18.35 -12.40 -11.22
C PHE A 104 16.90 -12.28 -10.72
N TRP A 105 16.23 -13.41 -10.47
CA TRP A 105 14.86 -13.44 -9.97
C TRP A 105 14.77 -12.94 -8.52
N GLY A 106 15.77 -13.27 -7.68
CA GLY A 106 15.88 -12.70 -6.33
C GLY A 106 16.06 -11.17 -6.35
N GLY A 107 16.81 -10.65 -7.31
CA GLY A 107 16.95 -9.21 -7.52
C GLY A 107 15.64 -8.54 -7.96
N LEU A 108 14.88 -9.18 -8.86
CA LEU A 108 13.56 -8.70 -9.26
C LEU A 108 12.56 -8.70 -8.11
N HIS A 109 12.58 -9.72 -7.25
CA HIS A 109 11.78 -9.77 -6.01
C HIS A 109 12.07 -8.55 -5.12
N ALA A 110 13.34 -8.22 -4.90
CA ALA A 110 13.74 -7.06 -4.11
C ALA A 110 13.31 -5.73 -4.77
N LEU A 111 13.47 -5.61 -6.10
CA LEU A 111 13.05 -4.43 -6.84
C LEU A 111 11.53 -4.21 -6.79
N ASP A 112 10.74 -5.27 -6.93
CA ASP A 112 9.29 -5.22 -6.80
C ASP A 112 8.86 -4.72 -5.41
N GLY A 113 9.58 -5.11 -4.35
CA GLY A 113 9.37 -4.59 -3.00
C GLY A 113 9.54 -3.06 -2.90
N LEU A 114 10.50 -2.49 -3.63
CA LEU A 114 10.69 -1.04 -3.69
C LEU A 114 9.56 -0.34 -4.48
N VAL A 115 9.07 -0.96 -5.56
CA VAL A 115 7.92 -0.45 -6.34
C VAL A 115 6.67 -0.40 -5.46
N ILE A 116 6.41 -1.48 -4.71
CA ILE A 116 5.32 -1.58 -3.73
C ILE A 116 5.38 -0.43 -2.71
N LEU A 117 6.57 -0.18 -2.13
CA LEU A 117 6.79 0.93 -1.20
C LEU A 117 6.56 2.30 -1.86
N GLY A 118 7.02 2.48 -3.10
CA GLY A 118 6.82 3.70 -3.88
C GLY A 118 5.33 4.00 -4.11
N ILE A 119 4.55 2.99 -4.49
CA ILE A 119 3.10 3.10 -4.68
C ILE A 119 2.41 3.46 -3.35
N ALA A 120 2.72 2.72 -2.27
CA ALA A 120 2.14 2.99 -0.96
C ALA A 120 2.49 4.40 -0.45
N GLY A 121 3.73 4.85 -0.64
CA GLY A 121 4.19 6.19 -0.26
C GLY A 121 3.47 7.28 -1.03
N PHE A 122 3.27 7.07 -2.33
CA PHE A 122 2.50 7.97 -3.17
C PHE A 122 1.03 8.09 -2.73
N LEU A 123 0.37 6.96 -2.47
CA LEU A 123 -1.01 6.92 -1.97
C LEU A 123 -1.13 7.64 -0.62
N HIS A 124 -0.16 7.41 0.28
CA HIS A 124 -0.13 8.05 1.60
C HIS A 124 0.02 9.57 1.48
N GLY A 125 0.98 10.05 0.67
CA GLY A 125 1.17 11.47 0.42
C GLY A 125 -0.04 12.13 -0.24
N ALA A 126 -0.70 11.44 -1.19
CA ALA A 126 -1.93 11.93 -1.81
C ALA A 126 -3.08 12.06 -0.79
N ALA A 127 -3.23 11.09 0.11
CA ALA A 127 -4.23 11.13 1.17
C ALA A 127 -4.00 12.29 2.17
N ILE A 128 -2.75 12.57 2.52
CA ILE A 128 -2.40 13.73 3.37
C ILE A 128 -2.77 15.04 2.68
N ARG A 129 -2.40 15.23 1.41
CA ARG A 129 -2.68 16.47 0.66
C ARG A 129 -4.18 16.75 0.58
N ARG A 130 -5.00 15.71 0.32
CA ARG A 130 -6.47 15.84 0.31
C ARG A 130 -7.04 16.19 1.69
N GLY A 131 -6.50 15.59 2.74
CA GLY A 131 -6.91 15.91 4.12
C GLY A 131 -6.66 17.38 4.48
N ARG A 132 -5.53 17.94 4.04
CA ARG A 132 -5.19 19.37 4.24
C ARG A 132 -6.06 20.31 3.43
N ALA A 133 -6.33 19.99 2.16
CA ALA A 133 -7.19 20.81 1.29
C ALA A 133 -8.66 20.83 1.75
N ALA A 134 -9.07 19.83 2.53
CA ALA A 134 -10.40 19.73 3.08
C ALA A 134 -10.54 20.35 4.47
N ALA A 135 -9.43 20.70 5.16
CA ALA A 135 -9.38 21.21 6.53
C ALA A 135 -9.73 22.70 6.58
#